data_AF-A0A7W6RQ74-F1
#
_entry.id   AF-A0A7W6RQ74-F1
#
_cell.length_a   1.000
_cell.length_b   1.000
_cell.length_c   1.000
_cell.angle_alpha   90.00
_cell.angle_beta   90.00
_cell.angle_gamma   90.00
#
_symmetry.space_group_name_H-M   'P 1'
#
loop_
_entity.id
_entity.type
_entity.pdbx_description
1 polymer ?
#
loop_
_entity_poly.entity_id
_entity_poly.type
_entity_poly.pdbx_seq_one_letter_code
_entity_poly.pdbx_strand_id
1 'polypeptide(L)' 'MSNLEEQLKKVRKLQSRAATAKMELHDLAEDLPINWTRIKTVARKTFDAFAELESAKEALSTLENSQ' A
#
# COMPACT_ATOMS: atom_id res chain seq x y z
N MET A 1 -20.07 7.17 -12.04
CA MET A 1 -19.05 6.14 -12.32
C MET A 1 -19.58 4.83 -11.78
N SER A 2 -19.25 3.69 -12.40
CA SER A 2 -19.70 2.41 -11.86
C SER A 2 -18.95 2.12 -10.55
N ASN A 3 -19.57 1.38 -9.63
CA ASN A 3 -18.93 0.97 -8.37
C ASN A 3 -17.59 0.25 -8.62
N LEU A 4 -17.51 -0.53 -9.71
CA LEU A 4 -16.29 -1.21 -10.15
C LEU A 4 -15.17 -0.23 -10.56
N GLU A 5 -15.51 0.82 -11.31
CA GLU A 5 -14.56 1.84 -11.77
C GLU A 5 -13.97 2.63 -10.58
N GLU A 6 -14.80 2.97 -9.60
CA GLU A 6 -14.37 3.64 -8.37
C GLU A 6 -13.42 2.74 -7.56
N GLN A 7 -13.73 1.45 -7.45
CA GLN A 7 -12.89 0.49 -6.76
C GLN A 7 -11.55 0.26 -7.47
N LEU A 8 -11.54 0.17 -8.81
CA LEU A 8 -10.30 0.10 -9.60
C LEU A 8 -9.42 1.34 -9.38
N LYS A 9 -10.01 2.53 -9.37
CA LYS A 9 -9.30 3.79 -9.09
C LYS A 9 -8.68 3.78 -7.68
N LYS A 10 -9.41 3.26 -6.69
CA LYS A 10 -8.92 3.09 -5.31
C LYS A 10 -7.72 2.14 -5.27
N VAL A 11 -7.80 0.97 -5.90
CA VAL A 11 -6.69 0.00 -5.95
C VAL A 11 -5.44 0.64 -6.57
N ARG A 12 -5.57 1.33 -7.70
CA ARG A 12 -4.42 2.01 -8.35
C ARG A 12 -3.77 3.05 -7.45
N LYS A 13 -4.57 3.85 -6.73
CA LYS A 13 -4.05 4.83 -5.75
C LYS A 13 -3.28 4.13 -4.63
N LEU A 14 -3.81 3.03 -4.10
CA LEU A 14 -3.17 2.26 -3.05
C LEU A 14 -1.89 1.56 -3.53
N GLN A 15 -1.83 1.11 -4.79
CA GLN A 15 -0.61 0.55 -5.39
C GLN A 15 0.53 1.58 -5.41
N SER A 16 0.24 2.81 -5.85
CA SER A 16 1.24 3.89 -5.83
C SER A 16 1.71 4.19 -4.40
N ARG A 17 0.78 4.29 -3.44
CA ARG A 17 1.12 4.50 -2.01
C ARG A 17 2.01 3.38 -1.47
N ALA A 18 1.68 2.11 -1.73
CA ALA A 18 2.46 0.97 -1.27
C ALA A 18 3.86 0.94 -1.90
N ALA A 19 3.99 1.29 -3.18
CA ALA A 19 5.28 1.39 -3.85
C ALA A 19 6.17 2.48 -3.23
N THR A 20 5.61 3.67 -2.97
CA THR A 20 6.35 4.76 -2.29
C THR A 20 6.79 4.34 -0.88
N ALA A 21 5.91 3.71 -0.10
CA ALA A 21 6.26 3.25 1.25
C ALA A 21 7.31 2.13 1.23
N LYS A 22 7.30 1.28 0.19
CA LYS A 22 8.36 0.28 -0.02
C LYS A 22 9.71 0.94 -0.28
N MET A 23 9.76 1.95 -1.15
CA MET A 23 11.00 2.68 -1.44
C MET A 23 11.54 3.40 -0.21
N GLU A 24 10.68 4.08 0.55
CA GLU A 24 11.11 4.73 1.80
C GLU A 24 11.70 3.74 2.82
N LEU A 25 11.12 2.54 2.92
CA LEU A 25 11.65 1.50 3.81
C LEU A 25 12.98 0.93 3.31
N HIS A 26 13.13 0.77 1.99
CA HIS A 26 14.37 0.35 1.36
C HIS A 26 15.49 1.34 1.65
N ASP A 27 15.27 2.62 1.35
CA ASP A 27 16.27 3.67 1.52
C ASP A 27 16.65 3.83 3.00
N LEU A 28 15.67 3.75 3.91
CA LEU A 28 15.94 3.77 5.35
C LEU A 28 16.80 2.58 5.81
N ALA A 29 16.65 1.41 5.21
CA ALA A 29 17.44 0.23 5.55
C ALA A 29 18.89 0.34 5.04
N GLU A 30 19.10 0.95 3.87
CA GLU A 30 20.44 1.22 3.32
C GLU A 30 21.20 2.28 4.14
N ASP A 31 20.49 3.26 4.70
CA ASP A 31 21.09 4.37 5.46
C ASP A 31 21.53 4.00 6.89
N LEU A 32 21.25 2.79 7.39
CA LEU A 32 21.56 2.43 8.78
C LEU A 32 23.07 2.51 9.09
N PRO A 33 23.48 3.06 10.25
CA PRO A 33 22.65 3.37 11.43
C PRO A 33 22.00 4.76 11.41
N ILE A 34 22.12 5.54 10.35
CA ILE A 34 21.47 6.85 10.23
C ILE A 34 19.94 6.65 10.26
N ASN A 35 19.21 7.53 10.94
CA ASN A 35 17.75 7.47 11.06
C ASN A 35 17.17 6.18 11.67
N TRP A 36 17.95 5.37 12.40
CA TRP A 36 17.47 4.10 12.99
C TRP A 36 16.22 4.25 13.88
N THR A 37 16.02 5.42 14.50
CA THR A 37 14.83 5.72 15.33
C THR A 37 13.53 5.71 14.53
N ARG A 38 13.59 5.87 13.20
CA ARG A 38 12.44 5.85 12.30
C ARG A 38 12.04 4.45 11.84
N ILE A 39 12.83 3.41 12.12
CA ILE A 39 12.58 2.01 11.65
C ILE A 39 11.14 1.59 11.95
N LYS A 40 10.69 1.72 13.20
CA LYS A 40 9.34 1.28 13.61
C LYS A 40 8.24 2.02 12.86
N THR A 41 8.41 3.32 12.69
CA THR A 41 7.42 4.18 12.04
C THR A 41 7.32 3.88 10.55
N VAL A 42 8.46 3.79 9.85
CA VAL A 42 8.48 3.50 8.41
C VAL A 42 8.02 2.08 8.13
N ALA A 43 8.47 1.09 8.91
CA ALA A 43 8.00 -0.29 8.77
C ALA A 43 6.48 -0.42 8.99
N ARG A 44 5.92 0.26 10.01
CA ARG A 44 4.47 0.29 10.25
C ARG A 44 3.73 0.90 9.07
N LYS A 45 4.17 2.06 8.60
CA LYS A 45 3.58 2.75 7.44
C LYS A 45 3.56 1.86 6.19
N THR A 46 4.66 1.15 5.92
CA THR A 46 4.77 0.23 4.78
C THR A 46 3.83 -0.95 4.96
N PHE A 47 3.81 -1.58 6.13
CA PHE A 47 2.87 -2.66 6.43
C PHE A 47 1.41 -2.24 6.20
N ASP A 48 0.99 -1.11 6.78
CA ASP A 48 -0.39 -0.62 6.68
C ASP A 48 -0.76 -0.30 5.22
N ALA A 49 0.17 0.25 4.44
CA ALA A 49 -0.06 0.53 3.02
C ALA A 49 -0.29 -0.75 2.18
N PHE A 50 0.46 -1.83 2.46
CA PHE A 50 0.26 -3.10 1.77
C PHE A 50 -1.00 -3.82 2.25
N ALA A 51 -1.31 -3.80 3.54
CA ALA A 51 -2.53 -4.39 4.09
C ALA A 51 -3.79 -3.73 3.52
N GLU A 52 -3.80 -2.38 3.42
CA GLU A 52 -4.91 -1.66 2.77
C GLU A 52 -5.04 -2.00 1.28
N LEU A 53 -3.92 -2.13 0.57
CA LEU A 53 -3.91 -2.51 -0.84
C LEU A 53 -4.46 -3.92 -1.05
N GLU A 54 -4.06 -4.88 -0.21
CA GLU A 54 -4.55 -6.26 -0.25
C GLU A 54 -6.07 -6.32 -0.04
N SER A 55 -6.56 -5.69 1.04
CA SER A 55 -8.00 -5.60 1.30
C SER A 55 -8.78 -4.96 0.15
N ALA A 56 -8.22 -3.92 -0.49
CA ALA A 56 -8.86 -3.28 -1.64
C ALA A 56 -8.92 -4.19 -2.88
N LYS A 57 -7.90 -5.03 -3.11
CA LYS A 57 -7.89 -6.03 -4.19
C LYS A 57 -8.90 -7.14 -3.95
N GLU A 58 -9.02 -7.62 -2.70
CA GLU A 58 -10.04 -8.61 -2.33
C GLU A 58 -11.46 -8.08 -2.56
N ALA A 59 -11.71 -6.84 -2.14
CA ALA A 59 -13.00 -6.19 -2.38
C ALA A 59 -13.27 -5.99 -3.88
N LEU A 60 -12.25 -5.66 -4.68
CA LEU A 60 -12.37 -5.57 -6.14
C LEU A 60 -12.73 -6.93 -6.76
N SER A 61 -12.02 -8.00 -6.39
CA SER A 61 -12.30 -9.35 -6.89
C SER A 61 -13.70 -9.82 -6.51
N THR A 62 -14.16 -9.51 -5.29
CA THR A 62 -15.53 -9.81 -4.84
C THR A 62 -16.57 -9.09 -5.69
N LEU A 63 -16.34 -7.81 -6.02
CA LEU A 63 -17.20 -7.02 -6.90
C LEU A 63 -17.23 -7.57 -8.33
N GLU A 64 -16.08 -7.96 -8.88
CA GLU A 64 -15.97 -8.55 -10.22
C GLU A 64 -16.72 -9.89 -10.32
N ASN A 65 -16.67 -10.72 -9.27
CA ASN A 65 -17.35 -12.02 -9.23
C ASN A 65 -18.86 -11.93 -8.94
N SER A 66 -19.34 -10.75 -8.52
CA SER A 66 -20.77 -10.51 -8.20
C SER A 66 -21.52 -9.79 -9.32
N GLN A 67 -20.85 -9.53 -10.45
CA GLN A 67 -21.44 -8.98 -11.68
C GLN A 67 -21.65 -10.09 -12.73
#